data_AF-A0A7K0USC6-F1
#
_entry.id   AF-A0A7K0USC6-F1
#
_cell.length_a   1.000
_cell.length_b   1.000
_cell.length_c   1.000
_cell.angle_alpha   90.00
_cell.angle_beta   90.00
_cell.angle_gamma   90.00
#
_symmetry.space_group_name_H-M   'P 1'
#
loop_
_entity.id
_entity.type
_entity.pdbx_description
1 polymer ?
#
loop_
_entity_poly.entity_id
_entity_poly.type
_entity_poly.pdbx_seq_one_letter_code
_entity_poly.pdbx_strand_id
1 'polypeptide(L)'
;MLGALVCGNFGKPLREQRAMVRDWAILVALLFAYEYSRGIADQLGTRVHLTAIRDIDRFLFFGNDPNVWVQNHFNVSRKVSWYELPLAVVYMTHFVFPVAIAVILWLRNRHEWDRYMRRFALLLGAGVATYILFPVAPPWMAARDGYIAHIARITARGWGSMGLSTVSKVFDRGKEITNPVAALPSLHAAFSLLVVVFFFKWLSTPWRIISMLFPLSMAFTLVYFGEHYVTDILLGWLYVGAASYVATRYEQRKIVATEVAVTSN
;
A
#
# COMPACT_ATOMS: atom_id res chain seq x y z
N MET A 1 -10.11 -14.25 7.57
CA MET A 1 -10.18 -13.02 8.40
C MET A 1 -11.53 -12.87 9.07
N LEU A 2 -12.65 -12.93 8.33
CA LEU A 2 -14.00 -12.97 8.90
C LEU A 2 -14.19 -14.07 9.97
N GLY A 3 -13.70 -15.29 9.72
CA GLY A 3 -13.76 -16.37 10.71
C GLY A 3 -13.05 -16.03 12.04
N ALA A 4 -11.90 -15.36 12.00
CA ALA A 4 -11.18 -14.95 13.22
C ALA A 4 -11.95 -13.90 14.03
N LEU A 5 -12.66 -12.99 13.35
CA LEU A 5 -13.51 -11.98 13.98
C LEU A 5 -14.76 -12.60 14.59
N VAL A 6 -15.41 -13.52 13.89
CA VAL A 6 -16.60 -14.24 14.39
C VAL A 6 -16.24 -15.10 15.60
N CYS A 7 -15.14 -15.87 15.53
CA CYS A 7 -14.68 -16.67 16.66
C CYS A 7 -14.25 -15.80 17.85
N GLY A 8 -13.57 -14.67 17.61
CA GLY A 8 -13.15 -13.73 18.66
C GLY A 8 -14.31 -12.99 19.33
N ASN A 9 -15.49 -12.97 18.70
CA ASN A 9 -16.71 -12.37 19.22
C ASN A 9 -17.79 -13.37 19.69
N PHE A 10 -17.48 -14.67 19.64
CA PHE A 10 -18.39 -15.69 20.12
C PHE A 10 -18.57 -15.57 21.65
N GLY A 11 -19.81 -15.45 22.12
CA GLY A 11 -20.13 -15.29 23.54
C GLY A 11 -20.02 -13.86 24.11
N LYS A 12 -19.64 -12.86 23.29
CA LYS A 12 -19.57 -11.46 23.73
C LYS A 12 -20.92 -10.74 23.68
N PRO A 13 -21.15 -9.73 24.54
CA PRO A 13 -22.40 -8.99 24.58
C PRO A 13 -22.66 -8.23 23.27
N LEU A 14 -23.94 -8.02 22.94
CA LEU A 14 -24.39 -7.38 21.70
C LEU A 14 -23.73 -6.02 21.42
N ARG A 15 -23.35 -5.27 22.48
CA ARG A 15 -22.63 -4.00 22.35
C ARG A 15 -21.27 -4.16 21.69
N GLU A 16 -20.52 -5.20 22.04
CA GLU A 16 -19.21 -5.50 21.46
C GLU A 16 -19.33 -6.02 20.03
N GLN A 17 -20.38 -6.80 19.74
CA GLN A 17 -20.70 -7.24 18.39
C GLN A 17 -21.06 -6.05 17.48
N ARG A 18 -21.86 -5.09 17.97
CA ARG A 18 -22.17 -3.85 17.24
C ARG A 18 -20.94 -2.98 17.01
N ALA A 19 -20.06 -2.86 18.01
CA ALA A 19 -18.80 -2.13 17.85
C ALA A 19 -17.92 -2.76 16.76
N MET A 20 -17.80 -4.10 16.75
CA MET A 20 -17.13 -4.82 15.67
C MET A 20 -17.74 -4.47 14.31
N VAL A 21 -19.06 -4.63 14.15
CA VAL A 21 -19.73 -4.37 12.86
C VAL A 21 -19.47 -2.94 12.41
N ARG A 22 -19.62 -1.94 13.28
CA ARG A 22 -19.34 -0.54 12.96
C ARG A 22 -17.90 -0.33 12.50
N ASP A 23 -16.94 -0.85 13.27
CA ASP A 23 -15.51 -0.62 13.04
C ASP A 23 -15.04 -1.25 11.71
N TRP A 24 -15.54 -2.45 11.41
CA TRP A 24 -15.26 -3.13 10.14
C TRP A 24 -16.08 -2.55 8.98
N ALA A 25 -17.29 -2.07 9.21
CA ALA A 25 -18.08 -1.37 8.19
C ALA A 25 -17.37 -0.09 7.74
N ILE A 26 -16.71 0.65 8.64
CA ILE A 26 -15.90 1.82 8.27
C ILE A 26 -14.72 1.41 7.38
N LEU A 27 -13.98 0.35 7.75
CA LEU A 27 -12.88 -0.12 6.92
C LEU A 27 -13.36 -0.59 5.55
N VAL A 28 -14.44 -1.36 5.51
CA VAL A 28 -15.06 -1.83 4.27
C VAL A 28 -15.51 -0.63 3.43
N ALA A 29 -16.19 0.35 4.02
CA ALA A 29 -16.60 1.57 3.33
C ALA A 29 -15.41 2.36 2.76
N LEU A 30 -14.30 2.45 3.50
CA LEU A 30 -13.07 3.09 3.01
C LEU A 30 -12.46 2.31 1.83
N LEU A 31 -12.44 0.98 1.88
CA LEU A 31 -11.95 0.14 0.79
C LEU A 31 -12.86 0.19 -0.44
N PHE A 32 -14.18 0.27 -0.25
CA PHE A 32 -15.13 0.48 -1.34
C PHE A 32 -15.03 1.87 -1.93
N ALA A 33 -14.85 2.92 -1.11
CA ALA A 33 -14.60 4.27 -1.58
C ALA A 33 -13.30 4.32 -2.40
N TYR A 34 -12.26 3.60 -1.97
CA TYR A 34 -11.04 3.40 -2.73
C TYR A 34 -11.31 2.72 -4.09
N GLU A 35 -12.06 1.62 -4.12
CA GLU A 35 -12.42 0.93 -5.37
C GLU A 35 -13.20 1.85 -6.32
N TYR A 36 -14.20 2.56 -5.80
CA TYR A 36 -15.12 3.39 -6.56
C TYR A 36 -14.45 4.67 -7.06
N SER A 37 -13.57 5.29 -6.25
CA SER A 37 -12.82 6.48 -6.64
C SER A 37 -11.98 6.27 -7.90
N ARG A 38 -11.50 5.04 -8.12
CA ARG A 38 -10.73 4.68 -9.32
C ARG A 38 -11.58 4.70 -10.58
N GLY A 39 -12.89 4.42 -10.50
CA GLY A 39 -13.82 4.57 -11.61
C GLY A 39 -14.29 6.00 -11.84
N ILE A 40 -14.32 6.84 -10.80
CA ILE A 40 -14.68 8.26 -10.90
C ILE A 40 -13.59 9.05 -11.65
N ALA A 41 -12.31 8.77 -11.40
CA ALA A 41 -11.21 9.46 -12.08
C ALA A 41 -11.33 9.38 -13.61
N ASP A 42 -11.74 8.23 -14.14
CA ASP A 42 -11.98 8.04 -15.58
C ASP A 42 -13.16 8.87 -16.11
N GLN A 43 -14.20 9.07 -15.29
CA GLN A 43 -15.40 9.82 -15.65
C GLN A 43 -15.20 11.34 -15.59
N LEU A 44 -14.27 11.81 -14.75
CA LEU A 44 -13.97 13.23 -14.59
C LEU A 44 -13.12 13.80 -15.75
N GLY A 45 -12.63 12.96 -16.68
CA GLY A 45 -11.85 13.41 -17.83
C GLY A 45 -10.53 14.09 -17.45
N THR A 46 -10.01 13.82 -16.25
CA THR A 46 -8.73 14.38 -15.81
C THR A 46 -7.61 13.83 -16.68
N ARG A 47 -6.77 14.72 -17.21
CA ARG A 47 -5.66 14.31 -18.09
C ARG A 47 -4.67 13.48 -17.30
N VAL A 48 -4.43 12.27 -17.77
CA VAL A 48 -3.42 11.37 -17.22
C VAL A 48 -2.04 11.98 -17.44
N HIS A 49 -1.27 12.12 -16.35
CA HIS A 49 0.12 12.55 -16.43
C HIS A 49 0.99 11.36 -16.84
N LEU A 50 1.31 11.29 -18.13
CA LEU A 50 2.04 10.17 -18.72
C LEU A 50 3.54 10.19 -18.39
N THR A 51 4.12 11.39 -18.27
CA THR A 51 5.58 11.55 -18.13
C THR A 51 6.02 12.33 -16.90
N ALA A 52 5.14 13.03 -16.19
CA ALA A 52 5.53 13.94 -15.12
C ALA A 52 6.37 13.25 -14.04
N ILE A 53 5.94 12.07 -13.59
CA ILE A 53 6.66 11.30 -12.56
C ILE A 53 7.91 10.61 -13.13
N ARG A 54 7.84 10.12 -14.38
CA ARG A 54 9.03 9.64 -15.10
C ARG A 54 10.13 10.70 -15.13
N ASP A 55 9.78 11.95 -15.43
CA ASP A 55 10.76 13.04 -15.56
C ASP A 55 11.43 13.38 -14.23
N ILE A 56 10.68 13.29 -13.13
CA ILE A 56 11.25 13.40 -11.78
C ILE A 56 12.20 12.23 -11.49
N ASP A 57 11.81 10.99 -11.79
CA ASP A 57 12.69 9.82 -11.65
C ASP A 57 13.97 9.98 -12.47
N ARG A 58 13.86 10.36 -13.74
CA ARG A 58 15.02 10.62 -14.60
C ARG A 58 15.91 11.70 -14.02
N PHE A 59 15.34 12.79 -13.49
CA PHE A 59 16.13 13.82 -12.82
C PHE A 59 16.87 13.28 -11.60
N LEU A 60 16.18 12.53 -10.71
CA LEU A 60 16.76 11.94 -9.50
C LEU A 60 17.87 10.92 -9.81
N PHE A 61 17.79 10.25 -10.96
CA PHE A 61 18.74 9.22 -11.41
C PHE A 61 19.61 9.67 -12.58
N PHE A 62 19.90 10.97 -12.66
CA PHE A 62 20.90 11.55 -13.58
C PHE A 62 20.66 11.21 -15.06
N GLY A 63 19.40 11.26 -15.49
CA GLY A 63 18.95 10.99 -16.86
C GLY A 63 18.62 9.52 -17.15
N ASN A 64 18.68 8.63 -16.16
CA ASN A 64 18.36 7.22 -16.32
C ASN A 64 16.93 6.91 -15.84
N ASP A 65 16.25 6.00 -16.53
CA ASP A 65 14.97 5.44 -16.08
C ASP A 65 15.25 4.24 -15.16
N PRO A 66 14.95 4.31 -13.84
CA PRO A 66 15.29 3.25 -12.90
C PRO A 66 14.65 1.91 -13.24
N ASN A 67 13.38 1.92 -13.67
CA ASN A 67 12.67 0.71 -14.08
C ASN A 67 13.37 0.00 -15.26
N VAL A 68 13.78 0.77 -16.27
CA VAL A 68 14.50 0.25 -17.45
C VAL A 68 15.87 -0.28 -17.03
N TRP A 69 16.62 0.50 -16.25
CA TRP A 69 17.95 0.11 -15.78
C TRP A 69 17.89 -1.19 -14.98
N VAL A 70 16.96 -1.29 -14.03
CA VAL A 70 16.78 -2.47 -13.19
C VAL A 70 16.43 -3.69 -14.04
N GLN A 71 15.47 -3.61 -14.96
CA GLN A 71 15.11 -4.78 -15.77
C GLN A 71 16.22 -5.23 -16.73
N ASN A 72 16.95 -4.28 -17.31
CA ASN A 72 18.11 -4.56 -18.16
C ASN A 72 19.23 -5.21 -17.34
N HIS A 73 19.55 -4.66 -16.16
CA HIS A 73 20.64 -5.17 -15.31
C HIS A 73 20.38 -6.60 -14.83
N PHE A 74 19.12 -6.90 -14.48
CA PHE A 74 18.71 -8.24 -14.05
C PHE A 74 18.35 -9.17 -15.22
N ASN A 75 18.52 -8.72 -16.46
CA ASN A 75 18.24 -9.47 -17.69
C ASN A 75 16.87 -10.14 -17.67
N VAL A 76 15.82 -9.34 -17.45
CA VAL A 76 14.43 -9.81 -17.48
C VAL A 76 14.15 -10.51 -18.81
N SER A 77 14.11 -11.85 -18.75
CA SER A 77 13.94 -12.72 -19.92
C SER A 77 12.62 -13.49 -19.86
N ARG A 78 12.40 -14.39 -20.83
CA ARG A 78 11.26 -15.33 -20.80
C ARG A 78 11.37 -16.35 -19.67
N LYS A 79 12.59 -16.64 -19.17
CA LYS A 79 12.80 -17.56 -18.05
C LYS A 79 12.63 -16.79 -16.74
N VAL A 80 11.75 -17.28 -15.88
CA VAL A 80 11.52 -16.74 -14.53
C VAL A 80 12.76 -17.00 -13.69
N SER A 81 13.35 -15.94 -13.13
CA SER A 81 14.47 -16.08 -12.19
C SER A 81 13.97 -16.52 -10.81
N TRP A 82 14.80 -17.24 -10.06
CA TRP A 82 14.41 -17.82 -8.76
C TRP A 82 13.94 -16.77 -7.73
N TYR A 83 14.52 -15.57 -7.77
CA TYR A 83 14.21 -14.49 -6.82
C TYR A 83 12.87 -13.80 -7.11
N GLU A 84 12.31 -13.97 -8.30
CA GLU A 84 11.05 -13.32 -8.69
C GLU A 84 9.86 -13.87 -7.92
N LEU A 85 9.95 -15.12 -7.50
CA LEU A 85 8.95 -15.75 -6.66
C LEU A 85 8.88 -15.09 -5.27
N PRO A 86 9.99 -15.02 -4.49
CA PRO A 86 10.01 -14.22 -3.28
C PRO A 86 9.52 -12.79 -3.46
N LEU A 87 9.89 -12.11 -4.56
CA LEU A 87 9.42 -10.75 -4.84
C LEU A 87 7.91 -10.69 -5.11
N ALA A 88 7.35 -11.69 -5.79
CA ALA A 88 5.90 -11.81 -5.98
C ALA A 88 5.16 -12.06 -4.66
N VAL A 89 5.73 -12.87 -3.76
CA VAL A 89 5.21 -13.05 -2.40
C VAL A 89 5.23 -11.72 -1.64
N VAL A 90 6.35 -10.99 -1.69
CA VAL A 90 6.47 -9.65 -1.10
C VAL A 90 5.39 -8.73 -1.66
N TYR A 91 5.19 -8.68 -2.98
CA TYR A 91 4.12 -7.90 -3.62
C TYR A 91 2.75 -8.23 -3.00
N MET A 92 2.43 -9.52 -2.85
CA MET A 92 1.13 -9.98 -2.34
C MET A 92 0.89 -9.64 -0.86
N THR A 93 1.94 -9.39 -0.07
CA THR A 93 1.77 -8.98 1.33
C THR A 93 0.96 -7.70 1.48
N HIS A 94 0.94 -6.82 0.46
CA HIS A 94 0.14 -5.60 0.48
C HIS A 94 -1.35 -5.87 0.73
N PHE A 95 -1.90 -6.96 0.17
CA PHE A 95 -3.31 -7.32 0.32
C PHE A 95 -3.62 -7.99 1.66
N VAL A 96 -2.60 -8.52 2.35
CA VAL A 96 -2.79 -9.38 3.53
C VAL A 96 -2.30 -8.69 4.80
N PHE A 97 -1.05 -8.24 4.85
CA PHE A 97 -0.40 -7.80 6.08
C PHE A 97 -1.06 -6.60 6.74
N PRO A 98 -1.41 -5.51 6.02
CA PRO A 98 -2.02 -4.34 6.64
C PRO A 98 -3.36 -4.67 7.31
N VAL A 99 -4.20 -5.44 6.62
CA VAL A 99 -5.49 -5.86 7.15
C VAL A 99 -5.31 -6.89 8.27
N ALA A 100 -4.34 -7.82 8.14
CA ALA A 100 -4.07 -8.83 9.16
C ALA A 100 -3.63 -8.18 10.47
N ILE A 101 -2.76 -7.17 10.40
CA ILE A 101 -2.37 -6.37 11.57
C ILE A 101 -3.57 -5.64 12.16
N ALA A 102 -4.45 -5.06 11.33
CA ALA A 102 -5.69 -4.50 11.83
C ALA A 102 -6.54 -5.55 12.58
N VAL A 103 -6.71 -6.77 12.06
CA VAL A 103 -7.43 -7.85 12.80
C VAL A 103 -6.72 -8.20 14.11
N ILE A 104 -5.41 -8.39 14.08
CA ILE A 104 -4.63 -8.81 15.26
C ILE A 104 -4.71 -7.74 16.35
N LEU A 105 -4.52 -6.47 16.01
CA LEU A 105 -4.64 -5.37 16.96
C LEU A 105 -6.08 -5.23 17.46
N TRP A 106 -7.08 -5.45 16.59
CA TRP A 106 -8.49 -5.43 16.99
C TRP A 106 -8.77 -6.45 18.10
N LEU A 107 -8.23 -7.67 17.95
CA LEU A 107 -8.40 -8.77 18.89
C LEU A 107 -7.56 -8.60 20.17
N ARG A 108 -6.35 -8.04 20.08
CA ARG A 108 -5.38 -8.00 21.19
C ARG A 108 -5.37 -6.69 21.97
N ASN A 109 -5.44 -5.55 21.28
CA ASN A 109 -5.30 -4.24 21.92
C ASN A 109 -6.09 -3.19 21.14
N ARG A 110 -7.29 -2.90 21.65
CA ARG A 110 -8.24 -1.96 21.03
C ARG A 110 -7.66 -0.54 20.90
N HIS A 111 -6.86 -0.11 21.86
CA HIS A 111 -6.19 1.20 21.81
C HIS A 111 -5.17 1.27 20.67
N GLU A 112 -4.32 0.26 20.53
CA GLU A 112 -3.35 0.22 19.43
C GLU A 112 -4.02 0.04 18.06
N TRP A 113 -5.16 -0.66 18.00
CA TRP A 113 -5.97 -0.70 16.79
C TRP A 113 -6.48 0.68 16.37
N ASP A 114 -6.99 1.50 17.30
CA ASP A 114 -7.45 2.85 16.98
C ASP A 114 -6.29 3.68 16.39
N ARG A 115 -5.10 3.58 16.98
CA ARG A 115 -3.90 4.27 16.50
C ARG A 115 -3.51 3.79 15.10
N TYR A 116 -3.50 2.48 14.87
CA TYR A 116 -3.19 1.90 13.57
C TYR A 116 -4.20 2.34 12.51
N MET A 117 -5.49 2.26 12.82
CA MET A 117 -6.58 2.59 11.91
C MET A 117 -6.65 4.06 11.54
N ARG A 118 -6.30 4.98 12.45
CA ARG A 118 -6.16 6.41 12.09
C ARG A 118 -5.12 6.61 11.00
N ARG A 119 -3.95 5.98 11.14
CA ARG A 119 -2.86 6.07 10.15
C ARG A 119 -3.25 5.38 8.84
N PHE A 120 -3.85 4.20 8.93
CA PHE A 120 -4.37 3.46 7.78
C PHE A 120 -5.39 4.28 6.99
N ALA A 121 -6.40 4.84 7.66
CA ALA A 121 -7.45 5.64 7.03
C ALA A 121 -6.91 6.95 6.44
N LEU A 122 -6.00 7.62 7.13
CA LEU A 122 -5.33 8.83 6.60
C LEU A 122 -4.53 8.51 5.33
N LEU A 123 -3.77 7.42 5.32
CA LEU A 123 -3.02 6.98 4.14
C LEU A 123 -3.94 6.64 2.96
N LEU A 124 -4.97 5.85 3.22
CA LEU A 124 -5.91 5.43 2.18
C LEU A 124 -6.66 6.64 1.61
N GLY A 125 -7.18 7.52 2.48
CA GLY A 125 -7.87 8.74 2.07
C GLY A 125 -6.97 9.71 1.30
N ALA A 126 -5.73 9.94 1.76
CA ALA A 126 -4.77 10.80 1.06
C ALA A 126 -4.34 10.20 -0.29
N GLY A 127 -4.16 8.88 -0.35
CA GLY A 127 -3.87 8.16 -1.60
C GLY A 127 -5.01 8.33 -2.61
N VAL A 128 -6.25 8.05 -2.21
CA VAL A 128 -7.46 8.25 -3.04
C VAL A 128 -7.57 9.69 -3.53
N ALA A 129 -7.43 10.66 -2.63
CA ALA A 129 -7.49 12.07 -3.00
C ALA A 129 -6.43 12.40 -4.08
N THR A 130 -5.22 11.87 -3.94
CA THR A 130 -4.16 12.07 -4.93
C THR A 130 -4.48 11.39 -6.26
N TYR A 131 -5.05 10.18 -6.25
CA TYR A 131 -5.43 9.46 -7.47
C TYR A 131 -6.48 10.22 -8.28
N ILE A 132 -7.45 10.86 -7.61
CA ILE A 132 -8.48 11.68 -8.26
C ILE A 132 -7.87 12.98 -8.81
N LEU A 133 -7.05 13.66 -8.01
CA LEU A 133 -6.53 14.99 -8.34
C LEU A 133 -5.36 14.96 -9.33
N PHE A 134 -4.57 13.89 -9.30
CA PHE A 134 -3.33 13.75 -10.06
C PHE A 134 -3.15 12.30 -10.56
N PRO A 135 -3.96 11.86 -11.54
CA PRO A 135 -3.81 10.53 -12.12
C PRO A 135 -2.48 10.43 -12.88
N VAL A 136 -1.70 9.41 -12.57
CA VAL A 136 -0.36 9.15 -13.14
C VAL A 136 -0.34 7.77 -13.77
N ALA A 137 0.18 7.71 -15.00
CA ALA A 137 0.39 6.43 -15.67
C ALA A 137 1.58 5.67 -15.07
N PRO A 138 1.44 4.37 -14.79
CA PRO A 138 2.53 3.54 -14.28
C PRO A 138 3.60 3.29 -15.35
N PRO A 139 4.83 2.84 -14.95
CA PRO A 139 5.93 2.61 -15.88
C PRO A 139 5.59 1.67 -17.03
N TRP A 140 4.88 0.56 -16.76
CA TRP A 140 4.51 -0.40 -17.81
C TRP A 140 3.60 0.21 -18.89
N MET A 141 2.75 1.16 -18.51
CA MET A 141 1.86 1.86 -19.43
C MET A 141 2.64 2.89 -20.24
N ALA A 142 3.50 3.66 -19.58
CA ALA A 142 4.39 4.61 -20.25
C ALA A 142 5.29 3.90 -21.29
N ALA A 143 5.79 2.70 -20.98
CA ALA A 143 6.56 1.89 -21.92
C ALA A 143 5.72 1.37 -23.10
N ARG A 144 4.50 0.87 -22.83
CA ARG A 144 3.57 0.41 -23.87
C ARG A 144 3.25 1.54 -24.86
N ASP A 145 3.09 2.76 -24.36
CA ASP A 145 2.72 3.92 -25.15
C ASP A 145 3.94 4.67 -25.73
N GLY A 146 5.15 4.13 -25.55
CA GLY A 146 6.39 4.62 -26.19
C GLY A 146 7.08 5.80 -25.50
N TYR A 147 6.69 6.16 -24.28
CA TYR A 147 7.29 7.28 -23.53
C TYR A 147 8.59 6.92 -22.80
N ILE A 148 8.87 5.63 -22.60
CA ILE A 148 10.14 5.10 -22.09
C ILE A 148 10.54 3.86 -22.89
N ALA A 149 11.79 3.44 -22.75
CA ALA A 149 12.25 2.17 -23.29
C ALA A 149 11.41 1.00 -22.77
N HIS A 150 11.35 -0.08 -23.55
CA HIS A 150 10.52 -1.23 -23.23
C HIS A 150 10.86 -1.82 -21.85
N ILE A 151 9.83 -2.01 -21.03
CA ILE A 151 9.88 -2.80 -19.79
C ILE A 151 8.76 -3.85 -19.82
N ALA A 152 9.01 -5.00 -19.22
CA ALA A 152 8.00 -6.04 -19.06
C ALA A 152 7.25 -5.85 -17.73
N ARG A 153 5.92 -5.94 -17.77
CA ARG A 153 5.11 -6.02 -16.54
C ARG A 153 5.04 -7.47 -16.06
N ILE A 154 5.75 -7.80 -14.98
CA ILE A 154 6.05 -9.21 -14.63
C ILE A 154 5.41 -9.71 -13.33
N THR A 155 4.50 -8.93 -12.74
CA THR A 155 3.87 -9.21 -11.44
C THR A 155 3.18 -10.57 -11.31
N ALA A 156 2.64 -11.11 -12.40
CA ALA A 156 1.91 -12.38 -12.40
C ALA A 156 2.77 -13.62 -12.71
N ARG A 157 3.94 -13.45 -13.34
CA ARG A 157 4.64 -14.57 -13.98
C ARG A 157 5.22 -15.60 -13.01
N GLY A 158 5.60 -15.16 -11.82
CA GLY A 158 6.11 -16.05 -10.76
C GLY A 158 5.07 -17.09 -10.31
N TRP A 159 3.77 -16.74 -10.31
CA TRP A 159 2.70 -17.66 -9.95
C TRP A 159 2.45 -18.70 -11.05
N GLY A 160 2.47 -18.25 -12.31
CA GLY A 160 2.33 -19.13 -13.46
C GLY A 160 3.40 -20.22 -13.51
N SER A 161 4.66 -19.88 -13.21
CA SER A 161 5.77 -20.85 -13.20
C SER A 161 5.66 -21.94 -12.13
N MET A 162 4.85 -21.74 -11.08
CA MET A 162 4.59 -22.76 -10.04
C MET A 162 3.32 -23.58 -10.28
N GLY A 163 2.67 -23.41 -11.43
CA GLY A 163 1.38 -24.07 -11.69
C GLY A 163 0.18 -23.43 -10.94
N LEU A 164 0.38 -22.31 -10.24
CA LEU A 164 -0.68 -21.55 -9.56
C LEU A 164 -1.43 -20.64 -10.55
N SER A 165 -1.87 -21.23 -11.66
CA SER A 165 -2.55 -20.53 -12.75
C SER A 165 -3.85 -19.85 -12.31
N THR A 166 -4.53 -20.39 -11.29
CA THR A 166 -5.71 -19.75 -10.68
C THR A 166 -5.37 -18.41 -10.02
N VAL A 167 -4.22 -18.32 -9.32
CA VAL A 167 -3.76 -17.06 -8.70
C VAL A 167 -3.40 -16.05 -9.79
N SER A 168 -2.72 -16.50 -10.85
CA SER A 168 -2.43 -15.65 -12.02
C SER A 168 -3.71 -15.12 -12.66
N LYS A 169 -4.70 -15.99 -12.93
CA LYS A 169 -5.97 -15.60 -13.56
C LYS A 169 -6.80 -14.64 -12.70
N VAL A 170 -6.83 -14.83 -11.38
CA VAL A 170 -7.50 -13.90 -10.46
C VAL A 170 -6.80 -12.54 -10.50
N PHE A 171 -5.47 -12.53 -10.52
CA PHE A 171 -4.69 -11.30 -10.63
C PHE A 171 -4.95 -10.60 -11.97
N ASP A 172 -4.95 -11.34 -13.08
CA ASP A 172 -5.22 -10.81 -14.42
C ASP A 172 -6.64 -10.24 -14.55
N ARG A 173 -7.66 -10.91 -14.01
CA ARG A 173 -9.03 -10.38 -13.96
C ARG A 173 -9.16 -9.16 -13.06
N GLY A 174 -8.42 -9.11 -11.94
CA GLY A 174 -8.34 -7.93 -11.09
C GLY A 174 -7.79 -6.70 -11.84
N LYS A 175 -6.95 -6.89 -12.87
CA LYS A 175 -6.42 -5.80 -13.71
C LYS A 175 -7.45 -5.22 -14.66
N GLU A 176 -8.37 -6.02 -15.18
CA GLU A 176 -9.41 -5.54 -16.11
C GLU A 176 -10.49 -4.72 -15.39
N ILE A 177 -10.66 -4.97 -14.09
CA ILE A 177 -11.67 -4.31 -13.24
C ILE A 177 -11.10 -3.06 -12.55
N THR A 178 -9.77 -2.95 -12.40
CA THR A 178 -9.12 -1.82 -11.72
C THR A 178 -8.52 -0.83 -12.70
N ASN A 179 -8.85 0.46 -12.54
CA ASN A 179 -8.30 1.54 -13.38
C ASN A 179 -6.74 1.49 -13.33
N PRO A 180 -6.07 1.33 -14.48
CA PRO A 180 -4.62 1.19 -14.54
C PRO A 180 -3.85 2.51 -14.31
N VAL A 181 -4.55 3.63 -14.11
CA VAL A 181 -3.96 4.98 -13.98
C VAL A 181 -4.05 5.50 -12.53
N ALA A 182 -3.25 4.95 -11.62
CA ALA A 182 -3.21 5.41 -10.23
C ALA A 182 -1.90 5.06 -9.53
N ALA A 183 -0.76 5.42 -10.12
CA ALA A 183 0.55 5.05 -9.58
C ALA A 183 0.97 5.89 -8.34
N LEU A 184 0.45 7.11 -8.17
CA LEU A 184 0.97 8.10 -7.23
C LEU A 184 -0.01 8.51 -6.10
N PRO A 185 0.32 8.33 -4.81
CA PRO A 185 1.49 7.65 -4.26
C PRO A 185 1.32 6.11 -4.28
N SER A 186 2.43 5.38 -4.13
CA SER A 186 2.37 3.92 -4.04
C SER A 186 1.84 3.46 -2.67
N LEU A 187 0.61 2.94 -2.63
CA LEU A 187 0.05 2.33 -1.41
C LEU A 187 0.75 1.01 -1.03
N HIS A 188 1.35 0.29 -1.99
CA HIS A 188 2.19 -0.88 -1.70
C HIS A 188 3.40 -0.47 -0.85
N ALA A 189 4.10 0.59 -1.26
CA ALA A 189 5.22 1.15 -0.51
C ALA A 189 4.77 1.75 0.84
N ALA A 190 3.66 2.51 0.85
CA ALA A 190 3.16 3.16 2.05
C ALA A 190 2.74 2.13 3.13
N PHE A 191 1.96 1.11 2.76
CA PHE A 191 1.50 0.13 3.75
C PHE A 191 2.61 -0.82 4.21
N SER A 192 3.55 -1.20 3.34
CA SER A 192 4.69 -2.03 3.76
C SER A 192 5.55 -1.29 4.80
N LEU A 193 5.78 0.02 4.62
CA LEU A 193 6.46 0.84 5.61
C LEU A 193 5.60 1.05 6.86
N LEU A 194 4.31 1.39 6.74
CA LEU A 194 3.42 1.60 7.90
C LEU A 194 3.45 0.40 8.83
N VAL A 195 3.33 -0.81 8.27
CA VAL A 195 3.38 -2.06 9.04
C VAL A 195 4.65 -2.12 9.89
N VAL A 196 5.80 -1.80 9.32
CA VAL A 196 7.08 -1.88 10.03
C VAL A 196 7.24 -0.75 11.06
N VAL A 197 7.03 0.50 10.66
CA VAL A 197 7.27 1.66 11.53
C VAL A 197 6.26 1.74 12.69
N PHE A 198 5.04 1.23 12.49
CA PHE A 198 4.06 1.16 13.57
C PHE A 198 4.60 0.31 14.73
N PHE A 199 5.36 -0.75 14.44
CA PHE A 199 5.91 -1.63 15.46
C PHE A 199 7.27 -1.19 16.04
N PHE A 200 7.91 -0.14 15.52
CA PHE A 200 9.24 0.29 15.95
C PHE A 200 9.39 0.52 17.45
N LYS A 201 8.35 1.05 18.11
CA LYS A 201 8.38 1.31 19.56
C LYS A 201 8.57 0.05 20.41
N TRP A 202 8.27 -1.14 19.86
CA TRP A 202 8.44 -2.43 20.54
C TRP A 202 9.66 -3.22 20.03
N LEU A 203 10.39 -2.70 19.05
CA LEU A 203 11.59 -3.35 18.50
C LEU A 203 12.86 -2.70 19.05
N SER A 204 13.87 -3.53 19.36
CA SER A 204 15.23 -3.05 19.62
C SER A 204 15.90 -2.54 18.33
N THR A 205 16.97 -1.76 18.45
CA THR A 205 17.64 -1.13 17.30
C THR A 205 18.02 -2.11 16.18
N PRO A 206 18.62 -3.29 16.44
CA PRO A 206 18.91 -4.26 15.38
C PRO A 206 17.65 -4.73 14.65
N TRP A 207 16.56 -5.01 15.37
CA TRP A 207 15.30 -5.46 14.77
C TRP A 207 14.59 -4.35 13.98
N ARG A 208 14.75 -3.07 14.35
CA ARG A 208 14.29 -1.94 13.53
C ARG A 208 15.01 -1.91 12.19
N ILE A 209 16.33 -2.10 12.19
CA ILE A 209 17.13 -2.13 10.96
C ILE A 209 16.74 -3.33 10.09
N ILE A 210 16.66 -4.53 10.68
CA ILE A 210 16.29 -5.77 9.96
C ILE A 210 14.88 -5.66 9.38
N SER A 211 13.91 -5.13 10.13
CA SER A 211 12.52 -5.00 9.65
C SER A 211 12.39 -4.05 8.45
N MET A 212 13.30 -3.08 8.27
CA MET A 212 13.33 -2.22 7.08
C MET A 212 13.64 -2.98 5.78
N LEU A 213 14.19 -4.19 5.85
CA LEU A 213 14.35 -5.04 4.66
C LEU A 213 13.01 -5.31 3.97
N PHE A 214 11.90 -5.35 4.71
CA PHE A 214 10.58 -5.58 4.12
C PHE A 214 10.11 -4.44 3.21
N PRO A 215 9.97 -3.17 3.66
CA PRO A 215 9.58 -2.07 2.78
C PRO A 215 10.61 -1.79 1.68
N LEU A 216 11.91 -2.05 1.93
CA LEU A 216 12.94 -1.95 0.90
C LEU A 216 12.78 -3.02 -0.18
N SER A 217 12.48 -4.26 0.21
CA SER A 217 12.18 -5.34 -0.74
C SER A 217 10.93 -5.04 -1.54
N MET A 218 9.88 -4.52 -0.89
CA MET A 218 8.66 -4.06 -1.58
C MET A 218 8.99 -2.96 -2.60
N ALA A 219 9.78 -1.94 -2.22
CA ALA A 219 10.19 -0.88 -3.13
C ALA A 219 10.92 -1.45 -4.36
N PHE A 220 11.90 -2.33 -4.15
CA PHE A 220 12.61 -2.99 -5.24
C PHE A 220 11.65 -3.80 -6.13
N THR A 221 10.76 -4.60 -5.54
CA THR A 221 9.74 -5.36 -6.28
C THR A 221 8.92 -4.47 -7.20
N LEU A 222 8.43 -3.33 -6.71
CA LEU A 222 7.55 -2.45 -7.49
C LEU A 222 8.27 -1.84 -8.71
N VAL A 223 9.54 -1.45 -8.54
CA VAL A 223 10.37 -0.93 -9.63
C VAL A 223 10.70 -2.05 -10.63
N TYR A 224 11.18 -3.19 -10.14
CA TYR A 224 11.56 -4.35 -10.94
C TYR A 224 10.37 -4.91 -11.73
N PHE A 225 9.17 -4.95 -11.15
CA PHE A 225 7.96 -5.41 -11.83
C PHE A 225 7.35 -4.39 -12.80
N GLY A 226 7.86 -3.15 -12.82
CA GLY A 226 7.37 -2.08 -13.68
C GLY A 226 6.03 -1.50 -13.23
N GLU A 227 5.65 -1.68 -11.95
CA GLU A 227 4.35 -1.23 -11.41
C GLU A 227 4.41 0.22 -10.92
N HIS A 228 5.55 0.68 -10.37
CA HIS A 228 5.71 2.04 -9.87
C HIS A 228 7.08 2.63 -10.19
N TYR A 229 7.13 3.95 -10.27
CA TYR A 229 8.35 4.75 -10.26
C TYR A 229 8.93 4.84 -8.84
N VAL A 230 10.20 5.21 -8.72
CA VAL A 230 10.85 5.43 -7.42
C VAL A 230 10.20 6.61 -6.69
N THR A 231 9.84 7.66 -7.42
CA THR A 231 9.15 8.83 -6.86
C THR A 231 7.80 8.46 -6.23
N ASP A 232 7.04 7.51 -6.81
CA ASP A 232 5.78 7.03 -6.23
C ASP A 232 5.99 6.37 -4.86
N ILE A 233 7.09 5.64 -4.73
CA ILE A 233 7.49 4.92 -3.52
C ILE A 233 7.90 5.92 -2.44
N LEU A 234 8.75 6.89 -2.79
CA LEU A 234 9.22 7.92 -1.86
C LEU A 234 8.06 8.79 -1.35
N LEU A 235 7.13 9.16 -2.24
CA LEU A 235 5.92 9.88 -1.84
C LEU A 235 5.00 9.04 -0.96
N GLY A 236 4.87 7.73 -1.23
CA GLY A 236 4.19 6.79 -0.34
C GLY A 236 4.80 6.76 1.07
N TRP A 237 6.12 6.74 1.19
CA TRP A 237 6.80 6.78 2.49
C TRP A 237 6.68 8.14 3.18
N LEU A 238 6.73 9.23 2.43
CA LEU A 238 6.47 10.57 2.96
C LEU A 238 5.05 10.65 3.56
N TYR A 239 4.07 10.06 2.89
CA TYR A 239 2.69 9.99 3.37
C TYR A 239 2.60 9.21 4.68
N VAL A 240 3.38 8.14 4.87
CA VAL A 240 3.45 7.41 6.15
C VAL A 240 3.96 8.29 7.26
N GLY A 241 5.03 9.05 7.01
CA GLY A 241 5.57 10.02 7.95
C GLY A 241 4.54 11.08 8.34
N ALA A 242 3.91 11.71 7.34
CA ALA A 242 2.89 12.74 7.54
C ALA A 242 1.65 12.22 8.28
N ALA A 243 1.09 11.08 7.85
CA ALA A 243 -0.07 10.47 8.50
C ALA A 243 0.25 10.06 9.94
N SER A 244 1.44 9.52 10.20
CA SER A 244 1.88 9.16 11.55
C SER A 244 2.06 10.38 12.44
N TYR A 245 2.60 11.47 11.92
CA TYR A 245 2.73 12.73 12.63
C TYR A 245 1.37 13.33 12.98
N VAL A 246 0.48 13.48 11.99
CA VAL A 246 -0.88 14.03 12.17
C VAL A 246 -1.66 13.20 13.20
N ALA A 247 -1.65 11.88 13.06
CA ALA A 247 -2.34 10.98 14.00
C ALA A 247 -1.78 11.09 15.42
N THR A 248 -0.45 11.15 15.58
CA THR A 248 0.18 11.28 16.89
C THR A 248 -0.15 12.61 17.56
N ARG A 249 -0.12 13.72 16.80
CA ARG A 249 -0.50 15.04 17.32
C ARG A 249 -1.96 15.10 17.75
N TYR A 250 -2.85 14.47 16.99
CA TYR A 250 -4.25 14.35 17.36
C TYR A 250 -4.42 13.52 18.65
N GLU A 251 -3.73 12.39 18.78
CA GLU A 251 -3.75 11.53 19.97
C GLU A 251 -3.28 12.28 21.21
N GLN A 252 -2.16 13.01 21.12
CA GLN A 252 -1.62 13.81 22.23
C GLN A 252 -2.59 14.90 22.69
N ARG A 253 -3.20 15.64 21.75
CA ARG A 253 -4.18 16.69 22.09
C ARG A 253 -5.39 16.14 22.84
N LYS A 254 -5.86 14.95 22.46
CA LYS A 254 -6.97 14.28 23.15
C LYS A 254 -6.62 13.85 24.58
N ILE A 255 -5.40 13.36 24.80
CA ILE A 255 -4.93 12.98 26.14
C ILE A 255 -4.91 14.22 27.04
N VAL A 256 -4.27 15.31 26.59
CA VAL A 256 -4.19 16.58 27.35
C VAL A 256 -5.59 17.14 27.65
N ALA A 257 -6.49 17.17 26.67
CA ALA A 257 -7.86 17.65 26.89
C ALA A 257 -8.63 16.82 27.94
N THR A 258 -8.37 15.51 28.00
CA THR A 258 -8.99 14.62 28.98
C THR A 258 -8.41 14.85 30.38
N GLU A 259 -7.10 15.03 30.51
CA GLU A 259 -6.43 15.35 31.78
C GLU A 259 -6.89 16.69 32.36
N VAL A 260 -7.04 17.71 31.51
CA VAL A 260 -7.58 19.02 31.93
C VAL A 260 -9.01 18.88 32.43
N ALA A 261 -9.87 18.13 31.72
CA ALA A 261 -11.26 17.94 32.14
C ALA A 261 -11.40 17.17 33.46
N VAL A 262 -10.48 16.25 33.76
CA VAL A 262 -10.46 15.49 35.02
C VAL A 262 -9.94 16.35 36.19
N THR A 263 -8.98 17.24 35.93
CA THR A 263 -8.41 18.13 36.97
C THR A 263 -9.27 19.35 37.27
N SER A 264 -10.21 19.71 36.37
CA SER A 264 -11.15 20.82 36.55
C SER A 264 -12.49 20.43 37.22
N ASN A 265 -12.69 19.15 37.55
CA ASN A 265 -13.85 18.62 38.27
C ASN A 265 -13.45 18.18 39.69
#